data_AF-N9ML32-F1
#
_entry.id   AF-N9ML32-F1
#
_cell.length_a   1.000
_cell.length_b   1.000
_cell.length_c   1.000
_cell.angle_alpha   90.00
_cell.angle_beta   90.00
_cell.angle_gamma   90.00
#
_symmetry.space_group_name_H-M   'P 1'
#
loop_
_entity.id
_entity.type
_entity.pdbx_description
1 polymer ?
#
loop_
_entity_poly.entity_id
_entity_poly.type
_entity_poly.pdbx_seq_one_letter_code
_entity_poly.pdbx_strand_id
1 'polypeptide(L)'
;MKSLCNKAFTKYKCGLSTPQKYQINNVESKCIGSSQIINHPLWKILKYQIFDEDLILLELTTLPHYIVEFISSNRRIKDFDKSCLEHIASYGSLDSLCTLYLLHHWGVTINSTALSNDCCSLLINSLELLLKRNPHFHRSHVFLFDELCDQIFLMELKGYSRPLKIKLNWREYRKENWSSEVKEISTKAEADFRVHPKLQDFIPSTDQNLVEL
;
A
#
# COMPACT_ATOMS: atom_id res chain seq x y z
N MET A 1 28.68 14.36 -20.08
CA MET A 1 27.32 13.77 -19.92
C MET A 1 27.16 12.81 -18.74
N LYS A 2 28.17 12.02 -18.32
CA LYS A 2 28.03 11.10 -17.16
C LYS A 2 27.79 11.78 -15.79
N SER A 3 28.18 13.04 -15.58
CA SER A 3 28.05 13.72 -14.26
C SER A 3 26.67 14.33 -13.97
N LEU A 4 25.88 14.68 -14.99
CA LEU A 4 24.54 15.26 -14.84
C LEU A 4 23.50 14.19 -14.46
N CYS A 5 23.59 12.99 -15.03
CA CYS A 5 22.76 11.85 -14.64
C CYS A 5 22.91 11.52 -13.16
N ASN A 6 24.11 11.66 -12.59
CA ASN A 6 24.36 11.28 -11.20
C ASN A 6 23.69 12.24 -10.22
N LYS A 7 23.70 13.55 -10.49
CA LYS A 7 23.00 14.55 -9.67
C LYS A 7 21.48 14.46 -9.79
N ALA A 8 20.95 14.29 -11.00
CA ALA A 8 19.50 14.13 -11.22
C ALA A 8 18.98 12.83 -10.59
N PHE A 9 19.72 11.72 -10.74
CA PHE A 9 19.38 10.45 -10.11
C PHE A 9 19.50 10.51 -8.58
N THR A 10 20.47 11.27 -8.05
CA THR A 10 20.57 11.52 -6.60
C THR A 10 19.39 12.33 -6.07
N LYS A 11 18.92 13.34 -6.82
CA LYS A 11 17.70 14.09 -6.47
C LYS A 11 16.46 13.19 -6.49
N TYR A 12 16.32 12.36 -7.53
CA TYR A 12 15.25 11.36 -7.62
C TYR A 12 15.29 10.36 -6.47
N LYS A 13 16.46 9.81 -6.14
CA LYS A 13 16.66 8.88 -5.01
C LYS A 13 16.26 9.49 -3.67
N CYS A 14 16.29 10.81 -3.55
CA CYS A 14 15.90 11.55 -2.35
C CYS A 14 14.49 12.16 -2.42
N GLY A 15 13.68 11.81 -3.43
CA GLY A 15 12.32 12.36 -3.58
C GLY A 15 12.25 13.85 -3.96
N LEU A 16 13.38 14.47 -4.32
CA LEU A 16 13.47 15.90 -4.64
C LEU A 16 13.15 16.21 -6.12
N SER A 17 12.86 15.20 -6.92
CA SER A 17 12.42 15.34 -8.31
C SER A 17 11.68 14.09 -8.77
N THR A 18 10.62 14.26 -9.56
CA THR A 18 9.97 13.16 -10.27
C THR A 18 10.80 12.74 -11.50
N PRO A 19 10.79 11.45 -11.86
CA PRO A 19 11.53 10.97 -13.02
C PRO A 19 10.90 11.54 -14.28
N GLN A 20 11.71 12.14 -15.15
CA GLN A 20 11.23 12.68 -16.43
C GLN A 20 10.85 11.54 -17.38
N LYS A 21 10.00 11.84 -18.37
CA LYS A 21 9.50 10.86 -19.36
C LYS A 21 10.62 10.04 -20.02
N TYR A 22 11.75 10.67 -20.33
CA TYR A 22 12.91 9.97 -20.92
C TYR A 22 13.52 8.92 -19.96
N GLN A 23 13.52 9.20 -18.65
CA GLN A 23 14.05 8.30 -17.62
C GLN A 23 13.10 7.11 -17.44
N ILE A 24 11.80 7.37 -17.40
CA ILE A 24 10.76 6.33 -17.34
C ILE A 24 10.88 5.40 -18.55
N ASN A 25 10.95 5.95 -19.77
CA ASN A 25 11.08 5.15 -20.99
C ASN A 25 12.38 4.31 -21.03
N ASN A 26 13.49 4.84 -20.53
CA ASN A 26 14.77 4.14 -20.47
C ASN A 26 14.78 3.00 -19.42
N VAL A 27 13.99 3.13 -18.34
CA VAL A 27 13.82 2.04 -17.38
C VAL A 27 12.83 1.01 -17.94
N GLU A 28 11.73 1.45 -18.56
CA GLU A 28 10.75 0.59 -19.23
C GLU A 28 11.40 -0.31 -20.29
N SER A 29 12.33 0.23 -21.09
CA SER A 29 13.07 -0.57 -22.09
C SER A 29 13.99 -1.64 -21.50
N LYS A 30 14.31 -1.56 -20.21
CA LYS A 30 15.18 -2.51 -19.48
C LYS A 30 14.39 -3.42 -18.55
N CYS A 31 13.25 -2.94 -18.06
CA CYS A 31 12.35 -3.61 -17.16
C CYS A 31 10.93 -3.27 -17.60
N ILE A 32 10.38 -4.13 -18.47
CA ILE A 32 9.03 -3.97 -19.03
C ILE A 32 8.02 -4.00 -17.87
N GLY A 33 7.07 -3.08 -17.88
CA GLY A 33 6.08 -2.88 -16.83
C GLY A 33 6.53 -1.93 -15.71
N SER A 34 7.79 -1.48 -15.70
CA SER A 34 8.30 -0.60 -14.63
C SER A 34 7.58 0.75 -14.54
N SER A 35 7.08 1.26 -15.67
CA SER A 35 6.29 2.49 -15.72
C SER A 35 4.90 2.35 -15.09
N GLN A 36 4.33 1.15 -15.04
CA GLN A 36 3.02 0.89 -14.42
C GLN A 36 3.08 1.11 -12.92
N ILE A 37 4.22 0.78 -12.29
CA ILE A 37 4.48 1.05 -10.88
C ILE A 37 4.51 2.55 -10.64
N ILE A 38 5.30 3.31 -11.39
CA ILE A 38 5.50 4.75 -11.14
C ILE A 38 4.20 5.53 -11.32
N ASN A 39 3.39 5.14 -12.30
CA ASN A 39 2.14 5.81 -12.65
C ASN A 39 0.91 5.18 -12.00
N HIS A 40 1.10 4.29 -11.02
CA HIS A 40 0.00 3.57 -10.42
C HIS A 40 -0.97 4.54 -9.67
N PRO A 41 -2.30 4.39 -9.82
CA PRO A 41 -3.30 5.25 -9.17
C PRO A 41 -3.16 5.32 -7.64
N LEU A 42 -2.71 4.24 -7.02
CA LEU A 42 -2.45 4.16 -5.57
C LEU A 42 -1.70 5.38 -5.01
N TRP A 43 -0.70 5.92 -5.72
CA TRP A 43 0.09 7.06 -5.22
C TRP A 43 -0.71 8.37 -5.15
N LYS A 44 -1.73 8.51 -6.00
CA LYS A 44 -2.67 9.62 -5.92
C LYS A 44 -3.65 9.38 -4.79
N ILE A 45 -4.17 8.16 -4.69
CA ILE A 45 -5.16 7.74 -3.70
C ILE A 45 -4.64 7.88 -2.26
N LEU A 46 -3.40 7.46 -1.99
CA LEU A 46 -2.77 7.60 -0.68
C LEU A 46 -2.59 9.05 -0.21
N LYS A 47 -2.68 10.03 -1.11
CA LYS A 47 -2.60 11.46 -0.75
C LYS A 47 -3.93 12.04 -0.27
N TYR A 48 -5.02 11.31 -0.42
CA TYR A 48 -6.32 11.77 0.05
C TYR A 48 -6.34 11.74 1.58
N GLN A 49 -6.60 12.90 2.18
CA GLN A 49 -6.71 13.02 3.63
C GLN A 49 -8.09 12.58 4.15
N ILE A 50 -9.12 12.71 3.29
CA ILE A 50 -10.50 12.38 3.59
C ILE A 50 -11.05 11.68 2.35
N PHE A 51 -11.74 10.57 2.58
CA PHE A 51 -12.53 9.90 1.56
C PHE A 51 -14.00 10.21 1.81
N ASP A 52 -14.67 10.77 0.82
CA ASP A 52 -16.13 10.70 0.71
C ASP A 52 -16.53 9.49 -0.16
N GLU A 53 -17.77 9.02 0.00
CA GLU A 53 -18.24 7.82 -0.67
C GLU A 53 -18.14 7.92 -2.21
N ASP A 54 -18.55 9.05 -2.78
CA ASP A 54 -18.58 9.26 -4.23
C ASP A 54 -17.17 9.18 -4.84
N LEU A 55 -16.17 9.75 -4.15
CA LEU A 55 -14.77 9.66 -4.55
C LEU A 55 -14.27 8.21 -4.52
N ILE A 56 -14.60 7.44 -3.47
CA ILE A 56 -14.17 6.04 -3.38
C ILE A 56 -14.78 5.22 -4.52
N LEU A 57 -16.08 5.37 -4.73
CA LEU A 57 -16.79 4.66 -5.80
C LEU A 57 -16.24 5.03 -7.18
N LEU A 58 -15.94 6.30 -7.41
CA LEU A 58 -15.29 6.75 -8.64
C LEU A 58 -13.93 6.08 -8.83
N GLU A 59 -13.04 6.15 -7.84
CA GLU A 59 -11.70 5.56 -7.94
C GLU A 59 -11.77 4.04 -8.15
N LEU A 60 -12.69 3.33 -7.49
CA LEU A 60 -12.94 1.89 -7.70
C LEU A 60 -13.33 1.57 -9.16
N THR A 61 -14.11 2.42 -9.82
CA THR A 61 -14.46 2.24 -11.25
C THR A 61 -13.34 2.55 -12.23
N THR A 62 -12.27 3.24 -11.79
CA THR A 62 -11.11 3.58 -12.61
C THR A 62 -9.96 2.58 -12.51
N LEU A 63 -10.10 1.56 -11.66
CA LEU A 63 -9.15 0.46 -11.55
C LEU A 63 -9.08 -0.35 -12.85
N PRO A 64 -8.06 -1.20 -13.04
CA PRO A 64 -7.97 -2.05 -14.22
C PRO A 64 -9.20 -2.92 -14.43
N HIS A 65 -9.54 -3.16 -15.71
CA HIS A 65 -10.77 -3.83 -16.11
C HIS A 65 -11.04 -5.16 -15.37
N TYR A 66 -10.00 -5.98 -15.19
CA TYR A 66 -10.13 -7.27 -14.52
C TYR A 66 -10.56 -7.15 -13.04
N ILE A 67 -10.14 -6.07 -12.36
CA ILE A 67 -10.62 -5.76 -11.00
C ILE A 67 -12.05 -5.26 -11.09
N VAL A 68 -12.31 -4.29 -11.96
CA VAL A 68 -13.64 -3.65 -12.10
C VAL A 68 -14.72 -4.68 -12.38
N GLU A 69 -14.48 -5.62 -13.30
CA GLU A 69 -15.38 -6.74 -13.61
C GLU A 69 -15.60 -7.64 -12.41
N PHE A 70 -14.57 -7.86 -11.58
CA PHE A 70 -14.70 -8.68 -10.39
C PHE A 70 -15.52 -8.01 -9.28
N ILE A 71 -15.29 -6.70 -9.06
CA ILE A 71 -15.93 -5.94 -7.97
C ILE A 71 -17.32 -5.40 -8.33
N SER A 72 -17.70 -5.44 -9.60
CA SER A 72 -18.97 -4.89 -10.08
C SER A 72 -19.96 -5.98 -10.49
N SER A 73 -21.23 -5.78 -10.17
CA SER A 73 -22.37 -6.54 -10.70
C SER A 73 -23.42 -5.55 -11.21
N ASN A 74 -23.91 -5.72 -12.44
CA ASN A 74 -24.88 -4.81 -13.05
C ASN A 74 -24.50 -3.31 -12.98
N ARG A 75 -23.21 -3.01 -13.22
CA ARG A 75 -22.64 -1.64 -13.16
C ARG A 75 -22.71 -0.97 -11.78
N ARG A 76 -22.88 -1.75 -10.71
CA ARG A 76 -22.77 -1.30 -9.32
C ARG A 76 -21.75 -2.13 -8.58
N ILE A 77 -21.13 -1.55 -7.56
CA ILE A 77 -20.27 -2.32 -6.66
C ILE A 77 -21.13 -3.37 -5.97
N LYS A 78 -20.71 -4.63 -6.02
CA LYS A 78 -21.42 -5.74 -5.41
C LYS A 78 -21.14 -5.82 -3.91
N ASP A 79 -21.95 -6.58 -3.18
CA ASP A 79 -21.61 -6.95 -1.81
C ASP A 79 -20.43 -7.92 -1.78
N PHE A 80 -19.54 -7.74 -0.81
CA PHE A 80 -18.36 -8.58 -0.64
C PHE A 80 -18.52 -9.48 0.58
N ASP A 81 -18.30 -10.77 0.37
CA ASP A 81 -17.96 -11.67 1.45
C ASP A 81 -16.43 -11.79 1.58
N LYS A 82 -15.99 -12.41 2.67
CA LYS A 82 -14.57 -12.61 2.95
C LYS A 82 -13.85 -13.37 1.84
N SER A 83 -14.52 -14.37 1.22
CA SER A 83 -13.97 -15.16 0.11
C SER A 83 -13.65 -14.28 -1.11
N CYS A 84 -14.55 -13.35 -1.46
CA CYS A 84 -14.31 -12.39 -2.54
C CYS A 84 -13.07 -11.52 -2.25
N LEU A 85 -12.92 -11.05 -1.00
CA LEU A 85 -11.79 -10.22 -0.61
C LEU A 85 -10.47 -11.01 -0.59
N GLU A 86 -10.50 -12.26 -0.13
CA GLU A 86 -9.36 -13.18 -0.19
C GLU A 86 -8.91 -13.44 -1.63
N HIS A 87 -9.86 -13.58 -2.56
CA HIS A 87 -9.55 -13.70 -3.98
C HIS A 87 -8.83 -12.46 -4.51
N ILE A 88 -9.29 -11.25 -4.17
CA ILE A 88 -8.59 -10.00 -4.53
C ILE A 88 -7.18 -10.00 -3.93
N ALA A 89 -7.04 -10.31 -2.64
CA ALA A 89 -5.75 -10.35 -1.95
C ALA A 89 -4.75 -11.33 -2.60
N SER A 90 -5.25 -12.44 -3.15
CA SER A 90 -4.44 -13.49 -3.78
C SER A 90 -3.68 -13.03 -5.03
N TYR A 91 -4.07 -11.92 -5.66
CA TYR A 91 -3.33 -11.34 -6.78
C TYR A 91 -1.96 -10.79 -6.34
N GLY A 92 -1.81 -10.31 -5.11
CA GLY A 92 -0.53 -9.80 -4.59
C GLY A 92 0.09 -8.73 -5.49
N SER A 93 -0.75 -7.89 -6.11
CA SER A 93 -0.38 -6.79 -7.00
C SER A 93 -0.72 -5.44 -6.35
N LEU A 94 -0.16 -4.35 -6.86
CA LEU A 94 -0.57 -3.01 -6.43
C LEU A 94 -2.05 -2.73 -6.69
N ASP A 95 -2.63 -3.29 -7.75
CA ASP A 95 -4.05 -3.15 -8.03
C ASP A 95 -4.88 -3.80 -6.92
N SER A 96 -4.53 -5.02 -6.50
CA SER A 96 -5.23 -5.68 -5.39
C SER A 96 -5.08 -4.94 -4.07
N LEU A 97 -3.88 -4.43 -3.79
CA LEU A 97 -3.62 -3.60 -2.60
C LEU A 97 -4.48 -2.33 -2.62
N CYS A 98 -4.51 -1.64 -3.76
CA CYS A 98 -5.31 -0.44 -3.97
C CYS A 98 -6.81 -0.71 -3.84
N THR A 99 -7.27 -1.84 -4.37
CA THR A 99 -8.67 -2.27 -4.29
C THR A 99 -9.08 -2.50 -2.83
N LEU A 100 -8.31 -3.30 -2.10
CA LEU A 100 -8.58 -3.59 -0.68
C LEU A 100 -8.50 -2.32 0.18
N TYR A 101 -7.58 -1.41 -0.13
CA TYR A 101 -7.46 -0.13 0.55
C TYR A 101 -8.70 0.75 0.32
N LEU A 102 -9.16 0.89 -0.92
CA LEU A 102 -10.39 1.64 -1.23
C LEU A 102 -11.63 0.98 -0.59
N LEU A 103 -11.74 -0.35 -0.64
CA LEU A 103 -12.84 -1.09 0.00
C LEU A 103 -12.82 -0.97 1.53
N HIS A 104 -11.63 -0.89 2.15
CA HIS A 104 -11.50 -0.60 3.57
C HIS A 104 -12.13 0.76 3.91
N HIS A 105 -11.75 1.81 3.19
CA HIS A 105 -12.30 3.16 3.39
C HIS A 105 -13.80 3.24 3.04
N TRP A 106 -14.26 2.48 2.05
CA TRP A 106 -15.69 2.41 1.74
C TRP A 106 -16.46 1.76 2.89
N GLY A 107 -15.96 0.64 3.42
CA GLY A 107 -16.51 -0.03 4.60
C GLY A 107 -16.59 0.89 5.82
N VAL A 108 -15.57 1.70 6.06
CA VAL A 108 -15.60 2.75 7.10
C VAL A 108 -16.71 3.77 6.82
N THR A 109 -16.85 4.25 5.59
CA THR A 109 -17.81 5.29 5.19
C THR A 109 -19.26 4.81 5.36
N ILE A 110 -19.56 3.56 4.99
CA ILE A 110 -20.90 2.96 5.12
C ILE A 110 -21.13 2.32 6.51
N ASN A 111 -20.20 2.47 7.45
CA ASN A 111 -20.22 1.83 8.78
C ASN A 111 -20.30 0.29 8.76
N SER A 112 -19.79 -0.36 7.71
CA SER A 112 -19.65 -1.80 7.64
C SER A 112 -18.34 -2.24 8.31
N THR A 113 -18.44 -2.59 9.60
CA THR A 113 -17.29 -3.07 10.39
C THR A 113 -16.70 -4.35 9.81
N ALA A 114 -17.53 -5.28 9.36
CA ALA A 114 -17.10 -6.51 8.72
C ALA A 114 -16.21 -6.24 7.49
N LEU A 115 -16.69 -5.43 6.54
CA LEU A 115 -15.94 -5.09 5.33
C LEU A 115 -14.63 -4.38 5.67
N SER A 116 -14.68 -3.38 6.54
CA SER A 116 -13.49 -2.62 6.93
C SER A 116 -12.43 -3.52 7.60
N ASN A 117 -12.83 -4.40 8.50
CA ASN A 117 -11.92 -5.24 9.28
C ASN A 117 -11.34 -6.38 8.43
N ASP A 118 -12.16 -7.00 7.58
CA ASP A 118 -11.71 -8.03 6.65
C ASP A 118 -10.69 -7.44 5.67
N CYS A 119 -10.98 -6.27 5.08
CA CYS A 119 -10.02 -5.58 4.20
C CYS A 119 -8.73 -5.22 4.94
N CYS A 120 -8.80 -4.66 6.15
CA CYS A 120 -7.62 -4.29 6.93
C CYS A 120 -6.73 -5.50 7.25
N SER A 121 -7.34 -6.61 7.68
CA SER A 121 -6.63 -7.86 7.95
C SER A 121 -5.99 -8.42 6.68
N LEU A 122 -6.72 -8.42 5.56
CA LEU A 122 -6.21 -8.92 4.28
C LEU A 122 -5.11 -8.03 3.69
N LEU A 123 -5.18 -6.70 3.87
CA LEU A 123 -4.11 -5.78 3.49
C LEU A 123 -2.81 -6.18 4.19
N ILE A 124 -2.83 -6.31 5.52
CA ILE A 124 -1.65 -6.70 6.30
C ILE A 124 -1.13 -8.09 5.92
N ASN A 125 -2.03 -9.07 5.79
CA ASN A 125 -1.67 -10.45 5.42
C ASN A 125 -1.06 -10.51 4.00
N SER A 126 -1.48 -9.64 3.09
CA SER A 126 -1.04 -9.64 1.69
C SER A 126 0.31 -8.95 1.45
N LEU A 127 0.84 -8.20 2.43
CA LEU A 127 2.09 -7.43 2.27
C LEU A 127 3.30 -8.31 1.91
N GLU A 128 3.39 -9.50 2.51
CA GLU A 128 4.45 -10.47 2.17
C GLU A 128 4.33 -10.93 0.72
N LEU A 129 3.11 -11.29 0.30
CA LEU A 129 2.84 -11.77 -1.06
C LEU A 129 3.14 -10.69 -2.11
N LEU A 130 2.77 -9.44 -1.82
CA LEU A 130 3.12 -8.29 -2.65
C LEU A 130 4.64 -8.20 -2.83
N LEU A 131 5.41 -8.33 -1.74
CA LEU A 131 6.87 -8.23 -1.81
C LEU A 131 7.50 -9.42 -2.55
N LYS A 132 6.96 -10.63 -2.41
CA LYS A 132 7.38 -11.83 -3.15
C LYS A 132 7.19 -11.66 -4.65
N ARG A 133 6.00 -11.22 -5.07
CA ARG A 133 5.63 -11.11 -6.49
C ARG A 133 6.26 -9.91 -7.18
N ASN A 134 6.72 -8.92 -6.42
CA ASN A 134 7.19 -7.66 -6.97
C ASN A 134 8.59 -7.28 -6.46
N PRO A 135 9.66 -7.92 -6.98
CA PRO A 135 11.04 -7.66 -6.54
C PRO A 135 11.49 -6.21 -6.65
N HIS A 136 10.89 -5.45 -7.56
CA HIS A 136 11.18 -4.02 -7.73
C HIS A 136 10.74 -3.17 -6.53
N PHE A 137 9.84 -3.65 -5.66
CA PHE A 137 9.44 -2.99 -4.41
C PHE A 137 10.32 -3.34 -3.22
N HIS A 138 11.24 -4.31 -3.32
CA HIS A 138 12.07 -4.77 -2.20
C HIS A 138 12.71 -3.63 -1.42
N ARG A 139 13.14 -2.57 -2.12
CA ARG A 139 13.65 -1.39 -1.47
C ARG A 139 12.56 -0.43 -1.00
N SER A 140 11.64 -0.02 -1.86
CA SER A 140 10.68 1.07 -1.55
C SER A 140 9.49 0.65 -0.69
N HIS A 141 9.26 -0.65 -0.45
CA HIS A 141 8.10 -1.13 0.30
C HIS A 141 7.99 -0.52 1.70
N VAL A 142 9.11 -0.23 2.37
CA VAL A 142 9.11 0.33 3.75
C VAL A 142 8.26 1.59 3.81
N PHE A 143 8.45 2.53 2.89
CA PHE A 143 7.69 3.78 2.85
C PHE A 143 6.23 3.58 2.43
N LEU A 144 5.98 2.69 1.48
CA LEU A 144 4.61 2.36 1.07
C LEU A 144 3.83 1.73 2.23
N PHE A 145 4.47 0.83 2.98
CA PHE A 145 3.81 0.10 4.07
C PHE A 145 3.58 1.01 5.27
N ASP A 146 4.50 1.92 5.56
CA ASP A 146 4.29 2.96 6.56
C ASP A 146 3.08 3.84 6.20
N GLU A 147 3.08 4.43 4.99
CA GLU A 147 1.99 5.28 4.53
C GLU A 147 0.64 4.57 4.52
N LEU A 148 0.62 3.31 4.05
CA LEU A 148 -0.61 2.52 4.00
C LEU A 148 -1.10 2.14 5.41
N CYS A 149 -0.21 1.67 6.28
CA CYS A 149 -0.58 1.20 7.62
C CYS A 149 -0.97 2.34 8.57
N ASP A 150 -0.52 3.57 8.28
CA ASP A 150 -0.96 4.75 9.03
C ASP A 150 -2.42 5.12 8.78
N GLN A 151 -2.96 4.73 7.63
CA GLN A 151 -4.28 5.13 7.17
C GLN A 151 -5.36 4.05 7.36
N ILE A 152 -4.96 2.80 7.67
CA ILE A 152 -5.89 1.68 7.91
C ILE A 152 -5.95 1.30 9.39
N PHE A 153 -7.09 0.77 9.82
CA PHE A 153 -7.31 0.35 11.21
C PHE A 153 -8.42 -0.71 11.29
N LEU A 154 -8.42 -1.51 12.35
CA LEU A 154 -9.59 -2.30 12.71
C LEU A 154 -10.57 -1.44 13.51
N MET A 155 -11.87 -1.67 13.32
CA MET A 155 -12.95 -1.06 14.08
C MET A 155 -13.55 -2.06 15.05
N GLU A 156 -13.56 -1.71 16.34
CA GLU A 156 -14.25 -2.45 17.39
C GLU A 156 -15.41 -1.61 17.95
N LEU A 157 -16.63 -2.14 17.91
CA LEU A 157 -17.82 -1.47 18.45
C LEU A 157 -17.95 -1.79 19.93
N LYS A 158 -17.60 -0.83 20.79
CA LYS A 158 -17.81 -0.94 22.25
C LYS A 158 -19.12 -0.26 22.67
N GLY A 159 -20.22 -0.98 22.51
CA GLY A 159 -21.56 -0.53 22.92
C GLY A 159 -22.00 0.76 22.21
N TYR A 160 -22.60 1.71 22.95
CA TYR A 160 -23.07 3.00 22.44
C TYR A 160 -21.94 4.05 22.25
N SER A 161 -20.67 3.66 22.39
CA SER A 161 -19.52 4.56 22.33
C SER A 161 -19.02 4.74 20.91
N ARG A 162 -18.21 5.77 20.67
CA ARG A 162 -17.47 5.92 19.41
C ARG A 162 -16.67 4.63 19.10
N PRO A 163 -16.65 4.14 17.84
CA PRO A 163 -15.88 2.96 17.48
C PRO A 163 -14.41 3.11 17.87
N LEU A 164 -13.86 2.09 18.52
CA LEU A 164 -12.43 2.04 18.82
C LEU A 164 -11.68 1.70 17.52
N LYS A 165 -10.68 2.51 17.17
CA LYS A 165 -9.81 2.27 16.03
C LYS A 165 -8.51 1.64 16.54
N ILE A 166 -8.16 0.47 16.01
CA ILE A 166 -6.97 -0.29 16.41
C ILE A 166 -6.02 -0.31 15.20
N LYS A 167 -4.83 0.29 15.34
CA LYS A 167 -3.81 0.25 14.30
C LYS A 167 -3.06 -1.08 14.32
N LEU A 168 -2.69 -1.57 13.14
CA LEU A 168 -1.88 -2.78 13.00
C LEU A 168 -0.44 -2.40 12.65
N ASN A 169 0.52 -2.93 13.40
CA ASN A 169 1.93 -2.72 13.14
C ASN A 169 2.46 -3.77 12.14
N TRP A 170 2.72 -3.35 10.90
CA TRP A 170 3.21 -4.26 9.86
C TRP A 170 4.61 -4.80 10.16
N ARG A 171 5.45 -4.09 10.95
CA ARG A 171 6.79 -4.55 11.33
C ARG A 171 6.73 -5.67 12.35
N GLU A 172 5.82 -5.59 13.32
CA GLU A 172 5.52 -6.69 14.25
C GLU A 172 4.93 -7.88 13.50
N TYR A 173 3.94 -7.61 12.65
CA TYR A 173 3.33 -8.64 11.82
C TYR A 173 4.37 -9.37 10.96
N ARG A 174 5.31 -8.64 10.35
CA ARG A 174 6.45 -9.19 9.61
C ARG A 174 7.30 -10.12 10.47
N LYS A 175 7.62 -9.74 11.71
CA LYS A 175 8.46 -10.55 12.61
C LYS A 175 7.83 -11.90 12.90
N GLU A 176 6.52 -11.94 13.09
CA GLU A 176 5.78 -13.13 13.50
C GLU A 176 5.37 -14.02 12.32
N ASN A 177 4.86 -13.41 11.23
CA ASN A 177 4.09 -14.15 10.23
C ASN A 177 4.82 -14.39 8.91
N TRP A 178 5.79 -13.56 8.53
CA TRP A 178 6.42 -13.67 7.21
C TRP A 178 7.47 -14.80 7.15
N SER A 179 7.66 -15.36 5.96
CA SER A 179 8.74 -16.31 5.70
C SER A 179 10.11 -15.67 5.90
N SER A 180 11.09 -16.48 6.30
CA SER A 180 12.44 -16.02 6.62
C SER A 180 13.10 -15.25 5.48
N GLU A 181 12.94 -15.71 4.24
CA GLU A 181 13.52 -15.08 3.04
C GLU A 181 13.00 -13.64 2.85
N VAL A 182 11.68 -13.44 2.86
CA VAL A 182 11.09 -12.13 2.63
C VAL A 182 11.31 -11.20 3.81
N LYS A 183 11.28 -11.77 5.02
CA LYS A 183 11.60 -11.07 6.26
C LYS A 183 13.03 -10.52 6.22
N GLU A 184 14.00 -11.29 5.74
CA GLU A 184 15.39 -10.84 5.61
C GLU A 184 15.51 -9.70 4.58
N ILE A 185 14.90 -9.84 3.40
CA ILE A 185 14.87 -8.80 2.36
C ILE A 185 14.32 -7.49 2.93
N SER A 186 13.19 -7.57 3.62
CA SER A 186 12.51 -6.41 4.19
C SER A 186 13.32 -5.77 5.32
N THR A 187 13.85 -6.58 6.23
CA THR A 187 14.64 -6.10 7.37
C THR A 187 15.94 -5.43 6.91
N LYS A 188 16.60 -6.01 5.89
CA LYS A 188 17.80 -5.42 5.30
C LYS A 188 17.51 -4.09 4.62
N ALA A 189 16.45 -4.01 3.82
CA ALA A 189 16.06 -2.77 3.17
C ALA A 189 15.77 -1.65 4.18
N GLU A 190 15.11 -1.96 5.28
CA GLU A 190 14.85 -1.01 6.37
C GLU A 190 16.15 -0.58 7.07
N ALA A 191 17.05 -1.51 7.39
CA ALA A 191 18.35 -1.20 7.99
C ALA A 191 19.18 -0.28 7.09
N ASP A 192 19.22 -0.56 5.79
CA ASP A 192 19.92 0.25 4.79
C ASP A 192 19.41 1.70 4.72
N PHE A 193 18.12 1.93 4.99
CA PHE A 193 17.55 3.27 5.02
C PHE A 193 17.80 4.01 6.34
N ARG A 194 17.78 3.30 7.49
CA ARG A 194 18.07 3.89 8.80
C ARG A 194 19.48 4.46 8.88
N VAL A 195 20.43 3.86 8.16
CA VAL A 195 21.82 4.36 8.08
C VAL A 195 22.02 5.37 6.95
N HIS A 196 20.99 5.66 6.13
CA HIS A 196 21.13 6.54 4.99
C HIS A 196 20.93 8.02 5.41
N PRO A 197 21.94 8.90 5.24
CA PRO A 197 21.94 10.26 5.83
C PRO A 197 20.80 11.20 5.42
N LYS A 198 20.02 10.84 4.41
CA LYS A 198 18.89 11.63 3.87
C LYS A 198 17.54 10.96 4.01
N LEU A 199 17.51 9.69 4.40
CA LEU A 199 16.30 8.87 4.46
C LEU A 199 16.03 8.36 5.88
N GLN A 200 17.02 8.42 6.76
CA GLN A 200 16.91 8.03 8.16
C GLN A 200 15.73 8.71 8.87
N ASP A 201 15.46 9.99 8.58
CA ASP A 201 14.41 10.77 9.25
C ASP A 201 12.99 10.39 8.78
N PHE A 202 12.88 9.65 7.67
CA PHE A 202 11.60 9.16 7.14
C PHE A 202 11.25 7.77 7.65
N ILE A 203 12.16 7.12 8.39
CA ILE A 203 11.87 5.86 9.06
C ILE A 203 11.71 6.17 10.54
N PRO A 204 10.54 5.86 11.13
CA PRO A 204 10.34 6.05 12.56
C PRO A 204 11.45 5.35 13.36
N SER A 205 12.15 6.09 14.21
CA SER A 205 13.18 5.54 15.12
C SER A 205 12.55 4.57 16.15
N THR A 206 11.27 4.77 16.42
CA THR A 206 10.42 4.01 17.34
C THR A 206 9.04 3.89 16.69
N ASP A 207 8.45 2.70 16.65
CA ASP A 207 7.04 2.55 16.25
C ASP A 207 6.19 3.35 17.24
N GLN A 208 5.58 4.45 16.80
CA GLN A 208 4.71 5.27 17.67
C GLN A 208 3.52 4.45 18.18
N ASN A 209 3.12 3.40 17.45
CA ASN A 209 2.08 2.45 17.84
C ASN A 209 2.46 1.55 19.03
N LEU A 210 3.74 1.52 19.45
CA LEU A 210 4.16 0.81 20.68
C LEU A 210 3.98 1.64 21.96
N VAL A 211 3.72 2.95 21.84
CA VAL A 211 3.61 3.85 23.00
C VAL A 211 2.16 3.96 23.50
N GLU A 212 1.18 3.51 22.70
CA GLU A 212 -0.24 3.49 23.06
C GLU A 212 -0.77 2.05 23.18
N LEU A 213 -0.28 1.30 24.17
CA LEU A 213 -0.94 0.11 24.73
C LEU A 213 -0.92 0.19 26.25
#